data_AF-A0A3D5TKD8-F1
#
_entry.id   AF-A0A3D5TKD8-F1
#
_cell.length_a   1.000
_cell.length_b   1.000
_cell.length_c   1.000
_cell.angle_alpha   90.00
_cell.angle_beta   90.00
_cell.angle_gamma   90.00
#
_symmetry.space_group_name_H-M   'P 1'
#
loop_
_entity.id
_entity.type
_entity.pdbx_description
1 polymer ?
#
loop_
_entity_poly.entity_id
_entity_poly.type
_entity_poly.pdbx_seq_one_letter_code
_entity_poly.pdbx_strand_id
1 'polypeptide(L)' 'MTLQQLSYQYQEQAQALHQRIDLLRQAQARCGDRESAEHLQRRIRDLEPLHRQTRQLAELTARYYDRGYRKNAYYTL' A
#
# COMPACT_ATOMS: atom_id res chain seq x y z
N MET A 1 10.64 9.35 17.35
CA MET A 1 10.37 8.94 15.96
C MET A 1 10.53 10.15 15.05
N THR A 2 11.30 10.05 13.97
CA THR A 2 11.41 11.09 12.93
C THR A 2 10.55 10.76 11.71
N LEU A 3 10.25 11.74 10.86
CA LEU A 3 9.52 11.51 9.61
C LEU A 3 10.26 10.56 8.67
N GLN A 4 11.60 10.61 8.66
CA GLN A 4 12.39 9.66 7.89
C GLN A 4 12.27 8.23 8.45
N GLN A 5 12.21 8.05 9.77
CA GLN A 5 11.93 6.75 10.38
C GLN A 5 10.50 6.26 10.06
N LEU A 6 9.50 7.15 10.05
CA LEU A 6 8.14 6.83 9.62
C LEU A 6 8.09 6.38 8.16
N SER A 7 8.89 7.01 7.29
CA SER A 7 9.00 6.62 5.88
C SER A 7 9.45 5.17 5.71
N TYR A 8 10.50 4.77 6.43
CA TYR A 8 10.96 3.38 6.41
C TYR A 8 9.88 2.42 6.90
N GLN A 9 9.18 2.74 7.99
CA GLN A 9 8.10 1.91 8.51
C GLN A 9 6.94 1.78 7.51
N TYR A 10 6.51 2.87 6.89
CA TYR A 10 5.48 2.82 5.86
C TYR A 10 5.95 2.04 4.62
N GLN A 11 7.23 2.13 4.26
CA GLN A 11 7.78 1.33 3.16
C GLN A 11 7.74 -0.17 3.47
N GLU A 12 8.12 -0.59 4.68
CA GLU A 12 8.00 -1.99 5.12
C GLU A 12 6.54 -2.45 5.14
N GLN A 13 5.63 -1.63 5.67
CA GLN A 13 4.19 -1.94 5.67
C GLN A 13 3.63 -2.04 4.25
N ALA A 14 4.05 -1.17 3.33
CA ALA A 14 3.65 -1.26 1.93
C ALA A 14 4.15 -2.55 1.28
N GLN A 15 5.39 -2.97 1.57
CA GLN A 15 5.91 -4.26 1.09
C GLN A 15 5.12 -5.44 1.66
N ALA A 16 4.78 -5.43 2.94
CA ALA A 16 3.96 -6.47 3.56
C ALA A 16 2.56 -6.55 2.92
N LEU A 17 1.92 -5.40 2.65
CA LEU A 17 0.64 -5.35 1.96
C LEU A 17 0.74 -5.88 0.52
N HIS A 18 1.81 -5.52 -0.20
CA HIS A 18 2.04 -6.01 -1.55
C HIS A 18 2.19 -7.54 -1.59
N GLN A 19 3.05 -8.09 -0.72
CA GLN A 19 3.23 -9.53 -0.57
C GLN A 19 1.91 -10.23 -0.23
N ARG A 20 1.10 -9.64 0.66
CA ARG A 20 -0.20 -10.21 1.01
C ARG A 20 -1.17 -10.22 -0.16
N ILE A 21 -1.22 -9.15 -0.96
CA ILE A 21 -2.05 -9.08 -2.17
C ILE A 21 -1.61 -10.16 -3.17
N ASP A 22 -0.32 -10.35 -3.37
CA ASP A 22 0.19 -11.36 -4.30
C ASP A 22 -0.13 -12.78 -3.84
N LEU A 23 -0.01 -13.08 -2.54
CA LEU A 23 -0.45 -14.35 -1.97
C LEU A 23 -1.95 -14.59 -2.17
N LEU A 24 -2.78 -13.56 -2.00
CA LEU A 24 -4.23 -13.68 -2.23
C LEU A 24 -4.55 -13.91 -3.72
N ARG A 25 -3.82 -13.27 -4.64
CA ARG A 25 -3.97 -13.51 -6.09
C ARG A 25 -3.58 -14.93 -6.47
N GLN A 26 -2.48 -15.45 -5.90
CA GLN A 26 -2.08 -16.85 -6.09
C GLN A 26 -3.12 -17.83 -5.52
N ALA A 27 -3.66 -17.54 -4.34
CA ALA A 27 -4.72 -18.34 -3.73
C ALA A 27 -5.99 -18.33 -4.59
N GLN A 28 -6.37 -17.17 -5.13
CA GLN A 28 -7.51 -17.01 -6.02
C GLN A 28 -7.34 -17.83 -7.31
N ALA A 29 -6.16 -17.79 -7.92
CA ALA A 29 -5.86 -18.56 -9.14
C ALA A 29 -5.89 -20.08 -8.94
N ARG A 30 -5.63 -20.55 -7.71
CA ARG A 30 -5.69 -21.97 -7.34
C ARG A 30 -7.06 -22.39 -6.81
N CYS A 31 -7.97 -21.45 -6.61
CA CYS A 31 -9.28 -21.72 -6.04
C CYS A 31 -10.21 -22.29 -7.12
N GLY A 32 -10.70 -23.51 -6.90
CA GLY A 32 -11.66 -24.15 -7.80
C GLY A 32 -13.12 -23.76 -7.54
N ASP A 33 -13.37 -23.07 -6.42
CA ASP A 33 -14.70 -22.63 -6.01
C ASP A 33 -14.92 -21.14 -6.31
N ARG A 34 -16.09 -20.83 -6.86
CA ARG A 34 -16.42 -19.47 -7.31
C ARG A 34 -16.65 -18.53 -6.13
N GLU A 35 -17.35 -18.98 -5.09
CA GLU A 35 -17.63 -18.12 -3.92
C GLU A 35 -16.33 -17.75 -3.20
N SER A 36 -15.46 -18.73 -2.97
CA SER A 36 -14.14 -18.55 -2.38
C SER A 36 -13.27 -17.60 -3.21
N ALA A 37 -13.28 -17.72 -4.54
CA ALA A 37 -12.56 -16.82 -5.44
C ALA A 37 -13.09 -15.36 -5.36
N GLU A 38 -14.41 -15.18 -5.25
CA GLU A 38 -15.03 -13.86 -5.09
C GLU A 38 -14.68 -13.25 -3.72
N HIS A 39 -14.65 -14.03 -2.64
CA HIS A 39 -14.22 -13.58 -1.32
C HIS A 39 -12.76 -13.09 -1.33
N LEU A 40 -11.86 -13.83 -1.98
CA LEU A 40 -10.47 -13.44 -2.16
C LEU A 40 -10.34 -12.16 -2.99
N GLN A 41 -11.13 -12.02 -4.05
CA GLN A 41 -11.16 -10.82 -4.88
C GLN A 41 -11.58 -9.57 -4.11
N ARG A 42 -12.65 -9.67 -3.30
CA ARG A 42 -13.10 -8.57 -2.43
C ARG A 42 -11.97 -8.14 -1.49
N ARG A 43 -11.30 -9.11 -0.87
CA ARG A 43 -10.19 -8.84 0.05
C ARG A 43 -8.98 -8.20 -0.65
N ILE A 44 -8.67 -8.58 -1.89
CA ILE A 44 -7.65 -7.91 -2.70
C ILE A 44 -8.06 -6.45 -2.96
N ARG A 45 -9.30 -6.23 -3.39
CA ARG A 45 -9.85 -4.89 -3.69
C ARG A 45 -9.83 -3.98 -2.46
N ASP A 46 -10.05 -4.51 -1.26
CA ASP A 46 -9.97 -3.75 -0.02
C ASP A 46 -8.53 -3.39 0.38
N LEU A 47 -7.55 -4.26 0.08
CA LEU A 47 -6.14 -4.04 0.40
C LEU A 47 -5.42 -3.13 -0.60
N GLU A 48 -5.83 -3.09 -1.86
CA GLU A 48 -5.25 -2.23 -2.90
C GLU A 48 -5.22 -0.72 -2.54
N PRO A 49 -6.31 -0.09 -2.07
CA PRO A 49 -6.27 1.31 -1.66
C PRO A 49 -5.37 1.53 -0.44
N LEU A 50 -5.36 0.59 0.52
CA LEU A 50 -4.47 0.67 1.69
C LEU A 50 -3.01 0.64 1.26
N HIS A 51 -2.63 -0.30 0.39
CA HIS A 51 -1.27 -0.37 -0.16
C HIS A 51 -0.87 0.93 -0.87
N ARG A 52 -1.77 1.50 -1.68
CA ARG A 52 -1.54 2.78 -2.36
C ARG A 52 -1.30 3.91 -1.36
N GLN A 53 -2.18 4.05 -0.37
CA GLN A 53 -2.09 5.10 0.66
C GLN A 53 -0.80 4.96 1.48
N THR A 54 -0.45 3.74 1.90
CA THR A 54 0.78 3.48 2.64
C THR A 54 2.02 3.85 1.82
N ARG A 55 2.06 3.52 0.52
CA ARG A 55 3.15 3.95 -0.37
C ARG A 55 3.25 5.46 -0.50
N GLN A 56 2.12 6.15 -0.61
CA GLN A 56 2.09 7.61 -0.66
C GLN A 56 2.60 8.23 0.64
N LEU A 57 2.20 7.69 1.79
CA LEU A 57 2.70 8.14 3.09
C LEU A 57 4.22 7.92 3.23
N ALA A 58 4.75 6.78 2.77
CA ALA A 58 6.18 6.53 2.75
C ALA A 58 6.94 7.60 1.94
N GLU A 59 6.43 7.96 0.76
CA GLU A 59 7.05 8.97 -0.10
C GLU A 59 6.97 10.39 0.50
N LEU A 60 5.80 10.77 1.03
CA LEU A 60 5.58 12.07 1.67
C LEU A 60 6.50 12.27 2.87
N THR A 61 6.58 11.25 3.74
CA THR A 61 7.40 11.31 4.95
C THR A 61 8.90 11.28 4.64
N ALA A 62 9.32 10.62 3.57
CA ALA A 62 10.71 10.67 3.07
C ALA A 62 11.11 12.08 2.61
N ARG A 63 10.20 12.75 1.89
CA ARG A 63 10.47 14.01 1.20
C ARG A 63 9.94 15.25 1.93
N TYR A 64 9.49 15.09 3.18
CA TYR A 64 8.81 16.16 3.90
C TYR A 64 9.64 17.45 4.01
N TYR A 65 10.96 17.33 4.21
CA TYR A 65 11.87 18.47 4.31
C TYR A 65 12.51 18.87 2.99
N ASP A 66 12.18 18.19 1.90
CA ASP A 66 12.77 18.46 0.59
C ASP A 66 12.15 19.73 -0.02
N ARG A 67 12.95 20.80 -0.13
CA ARG A 67 12.47 22.17 -0.44
C ARG A 67 11.73 22.27 -1.78
N GLY A 68 11.93 21.33 -2.71
CA GLY A 68 11.28 21.26 -4.02
C GLY A 68 9.99 20.44 -4.09
N TYR A 69 9.66 19.65 -3.06
CA TYR A 69 8.55 18.69 -3.10
C TYR A 69 7.17 19.32 -2.79
N ARG A 70 7.11 20.65 -2.56
CA ARG A 70 5.89 21.44 -2.31
C ARG A 70 4.86 21.45 -3.46
N LYS A 71 5.09 20.71 -4.56
CA LYS A 71 4.23 20.69 -5.75
C LYS A 71 3.38 19.43 -5.92
N ASN A 72 3.32 18.55 -4.94
CA ASN A 72 2.35 17.45 -4.98
C ASN A 72 0.95 17.96 -4.57
N ALA A 73 0.19 18.36 -5.58
CA ALA A 73 -1.18 18.88 -5.46
C ALA A 73 -2.17 17.96 -4.72
N TYR A 74 -1.79 16.69 -4.47
CA TYR A 74 -2.56 15.74 -3.68
C TYR A 74 -2.51 15.97 -2.17
N TYR A 75 -1.52 16.71 -1.66
CA TYR A 75 -1.26 16.86 -0.21
C TYR A 75 -0.92 18.29 0.20
N THR A 76 -1.30 19.27 -0.62
CA THR A 76 -1.35 20.67 -0.17
C THR A 76 -2.48 20.76 0.86
N LEU A 77 -2.14 20.77 2.14
CA LEU A 77 -3.05 21.06 3.24
C LEU A 77 -3.52 22.52 3.18
#